data_AF-A0A4Q5YVN7-F1
#
_entry.id   AF-A0A4Q5YVN7-F1
#
_cell.length_a   1.000
_cell.length_b   1.000
_cell.length_c   1.000
_cell.angle_alpha   90.00
_cell.angle_beta   90.00
_cell.angle_gamma   90.00
#
_symmetry.space_group_name_H-M   'P 1'
#
loop_
_entity.id
_entity.type
_entity.pdbx_description
1 polymer ?
#
loop_
_entity_poly.entity_id
_entity_poly.type
_entity_poly.pdbx_seq_one_letter_code
_entity_poly.pdbx_strand_id
1 'polypeptide(L)'
;DGPYVESLQLLHNGEGYKIKRNKEHEQQFLELLESLHPNFPKQINGYYYLSFADAQKKQWFLKAYHKLLVSDIELVGMDMLNHFRFSTHRAETEMKVIREAENQVVLTVSILFGKEEVALAELQKMLWAGQRAVMLKDGSLGVLGDDWLKQYAAIIKHGKVNKKEITIARWMAITEQPAEGEEKVLGASFKENWWQRWRSWQSTPEEIFPVPVLVNASLRPYQQKGYEWMRLMEEAGAGGCLADDMGLGKTLQAICFLAAAVEKDASAKHIIICPSSLIYNWQQELEKFTPGIKNIVYHGGQRKVEQLQDPNTQVVITSYGTFRADAGNLLAIEYGTAIIDESHNIKNPSAQITRTVSTLRATVCFALSGTPVVNNTFDLYSQLNVVLPGMFGSREFFKREYADAIDRFG
;
A
#
# COMPACT_ATOMS: atom_id res chain seq x y z
N ASP A 1 -7.58 13.03 -39.66
CA ASP A 1 -7.60 11.59 -40.02
C ASP A 1 -6.51 11.24 -41.01
N GLY A 2 -5.28 11.08 -40.50
CA GLY A 2 -4.16 10.53 -41.26
C GLY A 2 -4.01 9.03 -41.03
N PRO A 3 -3.20 8.31 -41.83
CA PRO A 3 -2.86 6.90 -41.58
C PRO A 3 -2.29 6.72 -40.17
N TYR A 4 -2.48 5.53 -39.60
CA TYR A 4 -1.91 5.19 -38.29
C TYR A 4 -0.41 5.51 -38.26
N VAL A 5 0.00 6.28 -37.26
CA VAL A 5 1.41 6.57 -36.99
C VAL A 5 1.74 5.95 -35.65
N GLU A 6 2.81 5.16 -35.62
CA GLU A 6 3.23 4.39 -34.44
C GLU A 6 3.58 5.27 -33.23
N SER A 7 3.97 6.53 -33.48
CA SER A 7 4.20 7.49 -32.43
C SER A 7 3.63 8.86 -32.77
N LEU A 8 2.97 9.47 -31.80
CA LEU A 8 2.42 10.81 -31.88
C LEU A 8 3.26 11.73 -31.00
N GLN A 9 3.75 12.82 -31.56
CA GLN A 9 4.48 13.84 -30.81
C GLN A 9 3.51 14.95 -30.43
N LEU A 10 3.43 15.26 -29.14
CA LEU A 10 2.63 16.36 -28.60
C LEU A 10 3.55 17.34 -27.90
N LEU A 11 3.24 18.62 -28.05
CA LEU A 11 3.75 19.67 -27.18
C LEU A 11 2.66 20.00 -26.17
N HIS A 12 2.94 19.74 -24.89
CA HIS A 12 2.06 20.12 -23.80
C HIS A 12 2.88 20.89 -22.77
N ASN A 13 2.47 22.13 -22.47
CA ASN A 13 3.17 23.04 -21.55
C ASN A 13 4.67 23.23 -21.82
N GLY A 14 5.09 23.23 -23.10
CA GLY A 14 6.49 23.43 -23.50
C GLY A 14 7.37 22.17 -23.44
N GLU A 15 6.84 21.05 -22.95
CA GLU A 15 7.52 19.76 -22.97
C GLU A 15 7.02 18.90 -24.15
N GLY A 16 7.98 18.22 -24.80
CA GLY A 16 7.71 17.32 -25.92
C GLY A 16 7.41 15.90 -25.43
N TYR A 17 6.17 15.47 -25.59
CA TYR A 17 5.72 14.11 -25.27
C TYR A 17 5.72 13.26 -26.54
N LYS A 18 6.35 12.09 -26.49
CA LYS A 18 6.23 11.07 -27.55
C LYS A 18 5.32 9.94 -27.06
N ILE A 19 4.08 9.95 -27.52
CA ILE A 19 3.11 8.88 -27.24
C ILE A 19 3.38 7.73 -28.21
N LYS A 20 3.74 6.56 -27.69
CA LYS A 20 3.72 5.32 -28.48
C LYS A 20 2.30 4.79 -28.51
N ARG A 21 1.80 4.56 -29.72
CA ARG A 21 0.44 4.06 -29.96
C ARG A 21 0.47 2.55 -30.07
N ASN A 22 -0.61 1.91 -29.62
CA ASN A 22 -0.82 0.47 -29.79
C ASN A 22 -2.09 0.28 -30.63
N LYS A 23 -1.90 -0.05 -31.90
CA LYS A 23 -2.99 -0.20 -32.87
C LYS A 23 -4.04 -1.22 -32.44
N GLU A 24 -3.62 -2.33 -31.84
CA GLU A 24 -4.53 -3.41 -31.43
C GLU A 24 -5.43 -2.96 -30.28
N HIS A 25 -4.85 -2.33 -29.25
CA HIS A 25 -5.62 -1.79 -28.12
C HIS A 25 -6.56 -0.65 -28.56
N GLU A 26 -6.11 0.23 -29.45
CA GLU A 26 -6.96 1.30 -29.99
C GLU A 26 -8.15 0.75 -30.78
N GLN A 27 -7.93 -0.29 -31.59
CA GLN A 27 -8.98 -0.95 -32.35
C GLN A 27 -10.00 -1.63 -31.43
N GLN A 28 -9.52 -2.37 -30.41
CA GLN A 28 -10.39 -3.01 -29.41
C GLN A 28 -11.23 -1.98 -28.64
N PHE A 29 -10.64 -0.82 -28.30
CA PHE A 29 -11.35 0.26 -27.63
C PHE A 29 -12.45 0.87 -28.53
N LEU A 30 -12.15 1.10 -29.81
CA LEU A 30 -13.13 1.61 -30.77
C LEU A 30 -14.29 0.62 -30.98
N GLU A 31 -13.99 -0.66 -31.15
CA GLU A 31 -14.99 -1.73 -31.27
C GLU A 31 -15.86 -1.82 -30.02
N LEU A 32 -15.26 -1.68 -28.83
CA LEU A 32 -16.00 -1.61 -27.57
C LEU A 32 -16.95 -0.41 -27.56
N LEU A 33 -16.48 0.80 -27.91
CA LEU A 33 -17.31 2.00 -27.97
C LEU A 33 -18.46 1.82 -28.95
N GLU A 34 -18.20 1.39 -30.17
CA GLU A 34 -19.21 1.12 -31.21
C GLU A 34 -20.25 0.11 -30.75
N SER A 35 -19.84 -0.92 -29.99
CA SER A 35 -20.75 -1.91 -29.42
C SER A 35 -21.71 -1.34 -28.38
N LEU A 36 -21.45 -0.15 -27.84
CA LEU A 36 -22.30 0.44 -26.81
C LEU A 36 -23.67 0.83 -27.38
N HIS A 37 -23.74 1.36 -28.61
CA HIS A 37 -25.00 1.82 -29.18
C HIS A 37 -25.12 1.52 -30.69
N PRO A 38 -26.28 1.02 -31.19
CA PRO A 38 -26.47 0.68 -32.60
C PRO A 38 -26.26 1.83 -33.61
N ASN A 39 -26.34 3.08 -33.15
CA ASN A 39 -26.11 4.25 -34.00
C ASN A 39 -24.66 4.73 -34.00
N PHE A 40 -23.78 4.23 -33.14
CA PHE A 40 -22.39 4.68 -33.11
C PHE A 40 -21.62 4.30 -34.38
N PRO A 41 -21.69 3.07 -34.91
CA PRO A 41 -21.01 2.72 -36.17
C PRO A 41 -21.45 3.56 -37.39
N LYS A 42 -22.58 4.27 -37.29
CA LYS A 42 -23.11 5.14 -38.35
C LYS A 42 -22.54 6.56 -38.29
N GLN A 43 -21.83 6.92 -37.23
CA GLN A 43 -21.26 8.25 -37.03
C GLN A 43 -19.79 8.24 -37.47
N ILE A 44 -19.46 9.13 -38.41
CA ILE A 44 -18.13 9.17 -39.05
C ILE A 44 -17.37 10.46 -38.65
N ASN A 45 -17.92 11.23 -37.71
CA ASN A 45 -17.43 12.58 -37.37
C ASN A 45 -16.20 12.58 -36.45
N GLY A 46 -15.58 11.43 -36.22
CA GLY A 46 -14.44 11.28 -35.30
C GLY A 46 -14.82 11.33 -33.82
N TYR A 47 -16.12 11.40 -33.49
CA TYR A 47 -16.66 11.26 -32.13
C TYR A 47 -18.04 10.61 -32.16
N TYR A 48 -18.40 9.98 -31.04
CA TYR A 48 -19.73 9.40 -30.85
C TYR A 48 -20.59 10.30 -29.98
N TYR A 49 -21.80 10.58 -30.45
CA TYR A 49 -22.79 11.39 -29.77
C TYR A 49 -24.09 10.60 -29.60
N LEU A 50 -24.73 10.80 -28.45
CA LEU A 50 -26.08 10.31 -28.19
C LEU A 50 -26.88 11.43 -27.54
N SER A 51 -28.10 11.65 -28.03
CA SER A 51 -29.03 12.59 -27.41
C SER A 51 -29.38 12.11 -25.99
N PHE A 52 -29.71 13.02 -25.07
CA PHE A 52 -30.13 12.64 -23.73
C PHE A 52 -31.36 11.71 -23.74
N ALA A 53 -32.32 11.99 -24.62
CA ALA A 53 -33.53 11.18 -24.78
C ALA A 53 -33.21 9.74 -25.20
N ASP A 54 -32.20 9.53 -26.04
CA ASP A 54 -31.76 8.19 -26.43
C ASP A 54 -30.88 7.53 -25.36
N ALA A 55 -30.04 8.29 -24.66
CA ALA A 55 -29.20 7.80 -23.58
C ALA A 55 -30.01 7.29 -22.38
N GLN A 56 -31.21 7.83 -22.14
CA GLN A 56 -32.14 7.35 -21.11
C GLN A 56 -32.89 6.08 -21.52
N LYS A 57 -33.05 5.80 -22.83
CA LYS A 57 -33.82 4.64 -23.28
C LYS A 57 -33.17 3.35 -22.80
N LYS A 58 -33.99 2.45 -22.24
CA LYS A 58 -33.58 1.11 -21.79
C LYS A 58 -32.38 1.12 -20.83
N GLN A 59 -32.22 2.22 -20.06
CA GLN A 59 -31.08 2.42 -19.16
C GLN A 59 -29.73 2.32 -19.88
N TRP A 60 -29.65 2.85 -21.11
CA TRP A 60 -28.45 2.76 -21.94
C TRP A 60 -27.24 3.39 -21.24
N PHE A 61 -27.39 4.61 -20.70
CA PHE A 61 -26.27 5.32 -20.07
C PHE A 61 -25.72 4.55 -18.86
N LEU A 62 -26.60 4.02 -18.01
CA LEU A 62 -26.22 3.15 -16.90
C LEU A 62 -25.43 1.93 -17.39
N LYS A 63 -25.95 1.19 -18.38
CA LYS A 63 -25.27 0.01 -18.93
C LYS A 63 -23.94 0.35 -19.57
N ALA A 64 -23.86 1.45 -20.31
CA ALA A 64 -22.63 1.94 -20.93
C ALA A 64 -21.61 2.34 -19.87
N TYR A 65 -22.04 3.09 -18.85
CA TYR A 65 -21.23 3.48 -17.69
C TYR A 65 -20.61 2.27 -17.00
N HIS A 66 -21.42 1.28 -16.59
CA HIS A 66 -20.91 0.06 -15.95
C HIS A 66 -19.96 -0.71 -16.87
N LYS A 67 -20.27 -0.83 -18.16
CA LYS A 67 -19.42 -1.57 -19.12
C LYS A 67 -18.05 -0.92 -19.29
N LEU A 68 -18.00 0.41 -19.36
CA LEU A 68 -16.76 1.19 -19.47
C LEU A 68 -15.93 1.09 -18.18
N LEU A 69 -16.58 1.25 -17.02
CA LEU A 69 -15.94 1.14 -15.72
C LEU A 69 -15.42 -0.29 -15.44
N VAL A 70 -16.14 -1.32 -15.89
CA VAL A 70 -15.67 -2.71 -15.82
C VAL A 70 -14.42 -2.92 -16.69
N SER A 71 -14.35 -2.23 -17.83
CA SER A 71 -13.25 -2.31 -18.80
C SER A 71 -12.07 -1.40 -18.48
N ASP A 72 -12.02 -0.82 -17.27
CA ASP A 72 -10.95 0.08 -16.79
C ASP A 72 -10.80 1.35 -17.65
N ILE A 73 -11.92 1.85 -18.18
CA ILE A 73 -11.98 3.09 -18.96
C ILE A 73 -12.45 4.22 -18.06
N GLU A 74 -11.61 5.24 -17.95
CA GLU A 74 -11.91 6.46 -17.21
C GLU A 74 -13.03 7.26 -17.89
N LEU A 75 -13.99 7.71 -17.08
CA LEU A 75 -15.10 8.56 -17.53
C LEU A 75 -14.95 9.94 -16.90
N VAL A 76 -14.96 10.97 -17.74
CA VAL A 76 -14.78 12.37 -17.32
C VAL A 76 -16.09 13.14 -17.52
N GLY A 77 -16.37 14.11 -16.66
CA GLY A 77 -17.51 15.02 -16.80
C GLY A 77 -18.85 14.50 -16.29
N MET A 78 -18.85 13.49 -15.42
CA MET A 78 -20.06 12.97 -14.77
C MET A 78 -20.74 14.03 -13.87
N ASP A 79 -19.95 14.92 -13.30
CA ASP A 79 -20.35 16.09 -12.53
C ASP A 79 -20.94 17.22 -13.39
N MET A 80 -20.67 17.23 -14.70
CA MET A 80 -21.23 18.20 -15.65
C MET A 80 -22.62 17.81 -16.20
N LEU A 81 -23.17 16.67 -15.74
CA LEU A 81 -24.43 16.13 -16.23
C LEU A 81 -25.64 16.87 -15.65
N ASN A 82 -26.16 17.85 -16.40
CA ASN A 82 -27.29 18.70 -15.96
C ASN A 82 -28.67 18.01 -15.97
N HIS A 83 -28.85 16.95 -16.77
CA HIS A 83 -30.16 16.34 -17.01
C HIS A 83 -30.44 15.08 -16.16
N PHE A 84 -29.43 14.59 -15.44
CA PHE A 84 -29.61 13.45 -14.54
C PHE A 84 -30.11 13.93 -13.17
N ARG A 85 -30.99 13.14 -12.56
CA ARG A 85 -31.49 13.44 -11.22
C ARG A 85 -30.39 13.10 -10.21
N PHE A 86 -30.13 14.00 -9.27
CA PHE A 86 -29.29 13.69 -8.12
C PHE A 86 -30.13 13.04 -7.03
N SER A 87 -29.56 12.06 -6.34
CA SER A 87 -30.13 11.56 -5.09
C SER A 87 -30.20 12.71 -4.08
N THR A 88 -31.35 12.88 -3.43
CA THR A 88 -31.51 13.82 -2.33
C THR A 88 -30.97 13.27 -1.00
N HIS A 89 -30.71 11.96 -0.95
CA HIS A 89 -30.12 11.29 0.21
C HIS A 89 -28.60 11.41 0.18
N ARG A 90 -28.01 11.65 1.34
CA ARG A 90 -26.55 11.55 1.54
C ARG A 90 -26.13 10.08 1.61
N ALA A 91 -24.85 9.83 1.39
CA ALA A 91 -24.28 8.50 1.57
C ALA A 91 -24.26 8.13 3.05
N GLU A 92 -25.01 7.09 3.42
CA GLU A 92 -24.96 6.45 4.73
C GLU A 92 -24.07 5.21 4.63
N THR A 93 -23.03 5.15 5.46
CA THR A 93 -22.06 4.05 5.47
C THR A 93 -22.14 3.31 6.78
N GLU A 94 -22.28 1.98 6.72
CA GLU A 94 -22.13 1.09 7.86
C GLU A 94 -20.89 0.21 7.65
N MET A 95 -19.96 0.22 8.61
CA MET A 95 -18.77 -0.64 8.62
C MET A 95 -18.74 -1.49 9.88
N LYS A 96 -18.49 -2.80 9.73
CA LYS A 96 -18.38 -3.74 10.86
C LYS A 96 -17.17 -4.62 10.71
N VAL A 97 -16.34 -4.71 11.75
CA VAL A 97 -15.23 -5.67 11.80
C VAL A 97 -15.78 -7.08 11.93
N ILE A 98 -15.42 -7.95 10.99
CA ILE A 98 -15.79 -9.38 11.00
C ILE A 98 -14.65 -10.23 11.55
N ARG A 99 -13.42 -9.91 11.15
CA ARG A 99 -12.21 -10.67 11.51
C ARG A 99 -11.02 -9.74 11.66
N GLU A 100 -10.20 -10.01 12.64
CA GLU A 100 -8.89 -9.39 12.82
C GLU A 100 -7.81 -10.46 12.82
N ALA A 101 -6.76 -10.22 12.06
CA ALA A 101 -5.50 -10.94 12.11
C ALA A 101 -4.39 -9.95 12.52
N GLU A 102 -3.18 -10.45 12.77
CA GLU A 102 -2.07 -9.60 13.25
C GLU A 102 -1.83 -8.37 12.37
N ASN A 103 -1.93 -8.53 11.04
CA ASN A 103 -1.61 -7.49 10.05
C ASN A 103 -2.79 -7.04 9.18
N GLN A 104 -3.96 -7.66 9.33
CA GLN A 104 -5.12 -7.40 8.45
C GLN A 104 -6.42 -7.36 9.22
N VAL A 105 -7.33 -6.51 8.77
CA VAL A 105 -8.69 -6.39 9.29
C VAL A 105 -9.67 -6.61 8.14
N VAL A 106 -10.66 -7.45 8.36
CA VAL A 106 -11.75 -7.70 7.40
C VAL A 106 -13.01 -7.00 7.90
N LEU A 107 -13.54 -6.10 7.08
CA LEU A 107 -14.70 -5.28 7.34
C LEU A 107 -15.86 -5.70 6.43
N THR A 108 -17.08 -5.78 6.95
CA THR A 108 -18.28 -5.64 6.11
C THR A 108 -18.53 -4.16 5.89
N VAL A 109 -18.77 -3.75 4.65
CA VAL A 109 -19.07 -2.36 4.30
C VAL A 109 -20.36 -2.31 3.48
N SER A 110 -21.29 -1.47 3.92
CA SER A 110 -22.54 -1.18 3.22
C SER A 110 -22.68 0.33 3.03
N ILE A 111 -22.89 0.79 1.80
CA ILE A 111 -23.11 2.20 1.47
C ILE A 111 -24.48 2.34 0.81
N LEU A 112 -25.36 3.13 1.42
CA LEU A 112 -26.70 3.41 0.92
C LEU A 112 -26.91 4.88 0.62
N PHE A 113 -27.65 5.14 -0.47
CA PHE A 113 -28.28 6.42 -0.76
C PHE A 113 -29.80 6.21 -0.64
N GLY A 114 -30.34 6.43 0.56
CA GLY A 114 -31.73 6.09 0.87
C GLY A 114 -31.94 4.57 0.85
N LYS A 115 -32.57 4.03 -0.19
CA LYS A 115 -32.80 2.58 -0.37
C LYS A 115 -31.81 1.92 -1.34
N GLU A 116 -31.04 2.72 -2.06
CA GLU A 116 -30.15 2.25 -3.12
C GLU A 116 -28.78 1.93 -2.53
N GLU A 117 -28.41 0.64 -2.56
CA GLU A 117 -27.10 0.15 -2.14
C GLU A 117 -26.10 0.17 -3.31
N VAL A 118 -24.91 0.72 -3.06
CA VAL A 118 -23.83 0.82 -4.04
C VAL A 118 -22.89 -0.39 -3.93
N ALA A 119 -22.54 -1.00 -5.07
CA ALA A 119 -21.59 -2.09 -5.10
C ALA A 119 -20.16 -1.58 -4.80
N LEU A 120 -19.48 -2.18 -3.82
CA LEU A 120 -18.13 -1.76 -3.39
C LEU A 120 -17.10 -1.78 -4.53
N ALA A 121 -17.18 -2.77 -5.42
CA ALA A 121 -16.26 -2.88 -6.54
C ALA A 121 -16.41 -1.72 -7.54
N GLU A 122 -17.63 -1.23 -7.73
CA GLU A 122 -17.90 -0.09 -8.61
C GLU A 122 -17.46 1.22 -7.97
N LEU A 123 -17.78 1.37 -6.68
CA LEU A 123 -17.35 2.50 -5.86
C LEU A 123 -15.82 2.63 -5.81
N GLN A 124 -15.11 1.52 -5.62
CA GLN A 124 -13.64 1.51 -5.59
C GLN A 124 -13.04 2.00 -6.92
N LYS A 125 -13.53 1.50 -8.06
CA LYS A 125 -13.08 1.92 -9.39
C LYS A 125 -13.38 3.38 -9.67
N MET A 126 -14.57 3.82 -9.30
CA MET A 126 -15.01 5.21 -9.39
C MET A 126 -14.09 6.14 -8.57
N LEU A 127 -13.74 5.75 -7.34
CA LEU A 127 -12.81 6.51 -6.49
C LEU A 127 -11.38 6.53 -7.06
N TRP A 128 -10.92 5.42 -7.66
CA TRP A 128 -9.64 5.40 -8.38
C TRP A 128 -9.65 6.33 -9.60
N ALA A 129 -10.78 6.48 -10.28
CA ALA A 129 -10.95 7.42 -11.38
C ALA A 129 -11.13 8.89 -10.91
N GLY A 130 -10.99 9.18 -9.60
CA GLY A 130 -11.14 10.53 -9.06
C GLY A 130 -12.58 11.07 -9.11
N GLN A 131 -13.56 10.22 -9.42
CA GLN A 131 -14.95 10.62 -9.50
C GLN A 131 -15.56 10.82 -8.11
N ARG A 132 -16.57 11.69 -8.02
CA ARG A 132 -17.34 11.97 -6.79
C ARG A 132 -18.82 11.60 -6.87
N ALA A 133 -19.32 11.32 -8.07
CA ALA A 133 -20.70 10.87 -8.30
C ALA A 133 -20.73 9.39 -8.74
N VAL A 134 -21.58 8.59 -8.11
CA VAL A 134 -21.86 7.20 -8.47
C VAL A 134 -23.28 7.08 -9.02
N MET A 135 -23.45 6.25 -10.05
CA MET A 135 -24.78 5.99 -10.60
C MET A 135 -25.51 4.93 -9.78
N LEU A 136 -26.75 5.23 -9.38
CA LEU A 136 -27.62 4.34 -8.62
C LEU A 136 -28.52 3.53 -9.58
N LYS A 137 -29.11 2.43 -9.08
CA LYS A 137 -29.93 1.53 -9.92
C LYS A 137 -31.23 2.17 -10.41
N ASP A 138 -31.72 3.18 -9.68
CA ASP A 138 -32.86 3.99 -10.08
C ASP A 138 -32.53 5.02 -11.19
N GLY A 139 -31.25 5.10 -11.60
CA GLY A 139 -30.75 6.01 -12.63
C GLY A 139 -30.39 7.41 -12.12
N SER A 140 -30.46 7.65 -10.81
CA SER A 140 -30.00 8.90 -10.19
C SER A 140 -28.50 8.86 -9.88
N LEU A 141 -27.91 10.04 -9.63
CA LEU A 141 -26.51 10.19 -9.23
C LEU A 141 -26.41 10.42 -7.72
N GLY A 142 -25.74 9.51 -7.01
CA GLY A 142 -25.34 9.70 -5.62
C GLY A 142 -24.01 10.45 -5.54
N VAL A 143 -23.96 11.60 -4.87
CA VAL A 143 -22.74 12.39 -4.72
C VAL A 143 -22.12 12.15 -3.35
N LEU A 144 -20.83 11.80 -3.35
CA LEU A 144 -20.02 11.64 -2.14
C LEU A 144 -19.52 13.03 -1.70
N GLY A 145 -19.89 13.44 -0.48
CA GLY A 145 -19.43 14.70 0.10
C GLY A 145 -17.96 14.63 0.54
N ASP A 146 -17.33 15.80 0.75
CA ASP A 146 -15.92 15.88 1.14
C ASP A 146 -15.63 15.19 2.49
N ASP A 147 -16.53 15.31 3.47
CA ASP A 147 -16.38 14.66 4.78
C ASP A 147 -16.42 13.13 4.66
N TRP A 148 -17.33 12.63 3.82
CA TRP A 148 -17.42 11.20 3.52
C TRP A 148 -16.14 10.70 2.85
N LEU A 149 -15.61 11.46 1.90
CA LEU A 149 -14.36 11.12 1.20
C LEU A 149 -13.17 11.07 2.16
N LYS A 150 -13.04 12.06 3.06
CA LYS A 150 -11.99 12.07 4.09
C LYS A 150 -12.06 10.84 5.00
N GLN A 151 -13.27 10.41 5.35
CA GLN A 151 -13.48 9.33 6.30
C GLN A 151 -13.32 7.93 5.69
N TYR A 152 -13.88 7.69 4.50
CA TYR A 152 -14.04 6.33 3.96
C TYR A 152 -13.25 6.05 2.68
N ALA A 153 -12.84 7.08 1.92
CA ALA A 153 -12.25 6.85 0.60
C ALA A 153 -10.93 6.08 0.69
N ALA A 154 -10.09 6.33 1.70
CA ALA A 154 -8.83 5.61 1.86
C ALA A 154 -9.05 4.09 2.06
N ILE A 155 -9.95 3.71 2.98
CA ILE A 155 -10.28 2.30 3.25
C ILE A 155 -10.74 1.59 1.97
N ILE A 156 -11.60 2.25 1.19
CA ILE A 156 -12.16 1.66 -0.03
C ILE A 156 -11.12 1.66 -1.16
N LYS A 157 -10.32 2.72 -1.34
CA LYS A 157 -9.29 2.79 -2.39
C LYS A 157 -8.19 1.75 -2.19
N HIS A 158 -7.78 1.48 -0.96
CA HIS A 158 -6.62 0.63 -0.66
C HIS A 158 -6.98 -0.78 -0.22
N GLY A 159 -8.25 -1.04 0.13
CA GLY A 159 -8.69 -2.35 0.57
C GLY A 159 -8.91 -3.34 -0.57
N LYS A 160 -8.71 -4.64 -0.28
CA LYS A 160 -9.09 -5.72 -1.19
C LYS A 160 -10.59 -5.96 -1.07
N VAL A 161 -11.34 -5.54 -2.08
CA VAL A 161 -12.80 -5.69 -2.12
C VAL A 161 -13.18 -7.10 -2.57
N ASN A 162 -14.04 -7.75 -1.80
CA ASN A 162 -14.71 -9.00 -2.16
C ASN A 162 -16.21 -8.89 -1.82
N LYS A 163 -17.04 -8.61 -2.84
CA LYS A 163 -18.49 -8.37 -2.69
C LYS A 163 -18.78 -7.22 -1.71
N LYS A 164 -19.19 -7.56 -0.47
CA LYS A 164 -19.51 -6.62 0.62
C LYS A 164 -18.41 -6.56 1.69
N GLU A 165 -17.34 -7.33 1.52
CA GLU A 165 -16.22 -7.37 2.43
C GLU A 165 -15.05 -6.56 1.86
N ILE A 166 -14.33 -5.87 2.74
CA ILE A 166 -13.06 -5.22 2.43
C ILE A 166 -12.01 -5.72 3.41
N THR A 167 -10.92 -6.25 2.88
CA THR A 167 -9.72 -6.55 3.67
C THR A 167 -8.73 -5.39 3.57
N ILE A 168 -8.40 -4.76 4.70
CA ILE A 168 -7.40 -3.69 4.80
C ILE A 168 -6.22 -4.11 5.68
N ALA A 169 -5.11 -3.41 5.56
CA ALA A 169 -4.00 -3.51 6.51
C ALA A 169 -4.45 -2.97 7.88
N ARG A 170 -3.97 -3.56 8.97
CA ARG A 170 -4.42 -3.23 10.33
C ARG A 170 -4.20 -1.76 10.70
N TRP A 171 -3.07 -1.19 10.32
CA TRP A 171 -2.74 0.20 10.63
C TRP A 171 -3.73 1.20 9.97
N MET A 172 -4.37 0.83 8.85
CA MET A 172 -5.42 1.67 8.22
C MET A 172 -6.68 1.77 9.06
N ALA A 173 -6.93 0.80 9.94
CA ALA A 173 -8.05 0.83 10.87
C ALA A 173 -7.81 1.76 12.07
N ILE A 174 -6.56 2.21 12.28
CA ILE A 174 -6.17 3.12 13.35
C ILE A 174 -6.33 4.55 12.82
N THR A 175 -7.57 5.05 12.79
CA THR A 175 -7.88 6.43 12.43
C THR A 175 -7.95 7.31 13.67
N GLU A 176 -7.56 8.59 13.54
CA GLU A 176 -7.57 9.54 14.66
C GLU A 176 -8.99 9.96 15.05
N GLN A 177 -9.93 9.89 14.11
CA GLN A 177 -11.34 10.19 14.32
C GLN A 177 -12.15 8.87 14.30
N PRO A 178 -12.71 8.43 15.44
CA PRO A 178 -13.71 7.37 15.42
C PRO A 178 -14.96 7.89 14.71
N ALA A 179 -15.60 7.05 13.89
CA ALA A 179 -16.92 7.36 13.38
C ALA A 179 -17.90 7.47 14.56
N GLU A 180 -18.76 8.50 14.57
CA GLU A 180 -19.85 8.58 15.54
C GLU A 180 -20.67 7.28 15.48
N GLY A 181 -20.72 6.53 16.59
CA GLY A 181 -21.43 5.24 16.67
C GLY A 181 -20.55 3.99 16.72
N GLU A 182 -19.22 4.08 16.80
CA GLU A 182 -18.36 2.93 17.15
C GLU A 182 -18.53 2.50 18.63
N GLU A 183 -19.73 2.05 19.02
CA GLU A 183 -19.90 1.34 20.29
C GLU A 183 -19.46 -0.12 20.15
N LYS A 184 -18.47 -0.49 20.99
CA LYS A 184 -18.22 -1.84 21.52
C LYS A 184 -17.90 -2.93 20.50
N VAL A 185 -16.76 -2.81 19.84
CA VAL A 185 -16.04 -3.98 19.33
C VAL A 185 -14.59 -3.85 19.79
N LEU A 186 -14.05 -4.93 20.39
CA LEU A 186 -12.63 -5.05 20.73
C LEU A 186 -11.81 -4.56 19.52
N GLY A 187 -11.03 -3.51 19.76
CA GLY A 187 -10.53 -2.63 18.70
C GLY A 187 -10.52 -1.17 19.15
N ALA A 188 -11.59 -0.70 19.80
CA ALA A 188 -11.64 0.67 20.36
C ALA A 188 -10.58 0.89 21.46
N SER A 189 -10.48 -0.02 22.44
CA SER A 189 -9.48 0.08 23.52
C SER A 189 -8.04 -0.12 23.03
N PHE A 190 -7.81 -1.00 22.05
CA PHE A 190 -6.50 -1.17 21.43
C PHE A 190 -6.09 0.11 20.66
N LYS A 191 -7.00 0.64 19.81
CA LYS A 191 -6.80 1.90 19.09
C LYS A 191 -6.54 3.06 20.06
N GLU A 192 -7.31 3.16 21.13
CA GLU A 192 -7.18 4.22 22.14
C GLU A 192 -5.84 4.13 22.89
N ASN A 193 -5.45 2.94 23.35
CA ASN A 193 -4.15 2.72 24.00
C ASN A 193 -2.98 3.01 23.06
N TRP A 194 -3.11 2.66 21.77
CA TRP A 194 -2.10 2.99 20.77
C TRP A 194 -1.99 4.49 20.56
N TRP A 195 -3.10 5.21 20.37
CA TRP A 195 -3.10 6.67 20.20
C TRP A 195 -2.60 7.42 21.43
N GLN A 196 -2.88 6.93 22.64
CA GLN A 196 -2.31 7.48 23.87
C GLN A 196 -0.78 7.35 23.87
N ARG A 197 -0.25 6.15 23.56
CA ARG A 197 1.20 5.94 23.46
C ARG A 197 1.83 6.75 22.33
N TRP A 198 1.17 6.88 21.19
CA TRP A 198 1.62 7.72 20.09
C TRP A 198 1.72 9.21 20.49
N ARG A 199 0.71 9.75 21.18
CA ARG A 199 0.74 11.15 21.67
C ARG A 199 1.82 11.36 22.73
N SER A 200 2.00 10.40 23.64
CA SER A 200 3.10 10.40 24.60
C SER A 200 4.45 10.35 23.89
N TRP A 201 4.63 9.47 22.91
CA TRP A 201 5.85 9.39 22.10
C TRP A 201 6.26 10.74 21.50
N GLN A 202 5.29 11.49 20.97
CA GLN A 202 5.52 12.80 20.36
C GLN A 202 5.77 13.92 21.38
N SER A 203 5.08 13.89 22.52
CA SER A 203 4.96 15.05 23.40
C SER A 203 5.83 14.95 24.65
N THR A 204 6.22 13.75 25.06
CA THR A 204 6.96 13.52 26.31
C THR A 204 8.32 12.87 26.04
N PRO A 205 9.37 13.22 26.80
CA PRO A 205 10.65 12.52 26.76
C PRO A 205 10.61 11.17 27.48
N GLU A 206 9.50 10.82 28.13
CA GLU A 206 9.32 9.55 28.83
C GLU A 206 9.44 8.35 27.88
N GLU A 207 10.04 7.29 28.42
CA GLU A 207 10.17 6.02 27.73
C GLU A 207 8.85 5.25 27.80
N ILE A 208 8.34 4.86 26.64
CA ILE A 208 7.08 4.11 26.50
C ILE A 208 7.34 2.62 26.29
N PHE A 209 8.52 2.27 25.77
CA PHE A 209 8.97 0.89 25.65
C PHE A 209 10.38 0.76 26.26
N PRO A 210 10.57 -0.09 27.28
CA PRO A 210 11.91 -0.31 27.81
C PRO A 210 12.79 -0.98 26.75
N VAL A 211 14.10 -0.72 26.83
CA VAL A 211 15.10 -1.47 26.08
C VAL A 211 15.06 -2.94 26.52
N PRO A 212 15.10 -3.92 25.60
CA PRO A 212 15.07 -5.34 25.96
C PRO A 212 16.22 -5.75 26.87
N VAL A 213 15.97 -6.69 27.78
CA VAL A 213 16.95 -7.22 28.74
C VAL A 213 18.10 -7.93 28.02
N LEU A 214 17.84 -8.51 26.85
CA LEU A 214 18.86 -9.13 26.00
C LEU A 214 19.87 -8.13 25.42
N VAL A 215 19.61 -6.82 25.46
CA VAL A 215 20.48 -5.79 24.90
C VAL A 215 21.52 -5.33 25.92
N ASN A 216 22.79 -5.54 25.59
CA ASN A 216 23.95 -5.08 26.33
C ASN A 216 24.47 -3.73 25.80
N ALA A 217 23.59 -2.71 25.81
CA ALA A 217 23.91 -1.34 25.45
C ALA A 217 22.90 -0.36 26.05
N SER A 218 23.32 0.89 26.23
CA SER A 218 22.41 2.01 26.49
C SER A 218 22.11 2.76 25.19
N LEU A 219 20.84 3.08 24.98
CA LEU A 219 20.41 3.92 23.86
C LEU A 219 20.55 5.39 24.20
N ARG A 220 20.99 6.18 23.22
CA ARG A 220 20.85 7.65 23.30
C ARG A 220 19.36 8.03 23.18
N PRO A 221 18.92 9.19 23.69
CA PRO A 221 17.50 9.56 23.69
C PRO A 221 16.82 9.48 22.31
N TYR A 222 17.51 9.90 21.25
CA TYR A 222 16.97 9.80 19.88
C TYR A 222 16.93 8.36 19.36
N GLN A 223 17.85 7.49 19.78
CA GLN A 223 17.86 6.07 19.43
C GLN A 223 16.74 5.32 20.14
N GLN A 224 16.50 5.67 21.40
CA GLN A 224 15.35 5.20 22.17
C GLN A 224 14.06 5.57 21.44
N LYS A 225 13.90 6.83 21.02
CA LYS A 225 12.73 7.26 20.22
C LYS A 225 12.57 6.50 18.91
N GLY A 226 13.66 6.21 18.20
CA GLY A 226 13.62 5.42 16.97
C GLY A 226 13.21 3.95 17.20
N TYR A 227 13.75 3.32 18.25
CA TYR A 227 13.32 1.99 18.68
C TYR A 227 11.83 1.95 19.09
N GLU A 228 11.38 2.91 19.90
CA GLU A 228 9.98 3.05 20.31
C GLU A 228 9.05 3.26 19.11
N TRP A 229 9.49 4.05 18.14
CA TRP A 229 8.73 4.24 16.89
C TRP A 229 8.55 2.92 16.14
N MET A 230 9.60 2.10 16.02
CA MET A 230 9.48 0.76 15.42
C MET A 230 8.50 -0.13 16.19
N ARG A 231 8.50 -0.07 17.53
CA ARG A 231 7.55 -0.81 18.38
C ARG A 231 6.10 -0.33 18.19
N LEU A 232 5.87 0.98 18.08
CA LEU A 232 4.55 1.54 17.78
C LEU A 232 4.04 1.10 16.40
N MET A 233 4.93 1.05 15.40
CA MET A 233 4.57 0.55 14.07
C MET A 233 4.22 -0.95 14.11
N GLU A 234 5.02 -1.78 14.80
CA GLU A 234 4.72 -3.21 14.99
C GLU A 234 3.36 -3.42 15.63
N GLU A 235 3.05 -2.68 16.71
CA GLU A 235 1.74 -2.78 17.36
C GLU A 235 0.60 -2.42 16.40
N ALA A 236 0.79 -1.41 15.55
CA ALA A 236 -0.18 -1.04 14.53
C ALA A 236 -0.34 -2.10 13.41
N GLY A 237 0.49 -3.15 13.38
CA GLY A 237 0.54 -4.10 12.27
C GLY A 237 1.16 -3.47 11.01
N ALA A 238 2.08 -2.53 11.20
CA ALA A 238 2.78 -1.80 10.15
C ALA A 238 4.29 -2.05 10.21
N GLY A 239 4.91 -2.14 9.03
CA GLY A 239 6.33 -1.89 8.86
C GLY A 239 6.65 -0.41 8.72
N GLY A 240 7.89 -0.08 8.35
CA GLY A 240 8.28 1.31 8.13
C GLY A 240 9.67 1.47 7.54
N CYS A 241 10.01 2.70 7.19
CA CYS A 241 11.36 3.07 6.77
C CYS A 241 12.00 3.94 7.86
N LEU A 242 13.02 3.41 8.55
CA LEU A 242 13.84 4.19 9.46
C LEU A 242 14.90 4.94 8.65
N ALA A 243 14.64 6.24 8.46
CA ALA A 243 15.38 7.11 7.55
C ALA A 243 16.36 8.07 8.25
N ASP A 244 16.83 7.73 9.45
CA ASP A 244 17.80 8.54 10.19
C ASP A 244 19.10 8.76 9.40
N ASP A 245 19.77 9.90 9.63
CA ASP A 245 21.06 10.19 9.01
C ASP A 245 22.12 9.10 9.27
N MET A 246 23.08 9.02 8.35
CA MET A 246 24.22 8.11 8.48
C MET A 246 24.99 8.39 9.78
N GLY A 247 25.30 7.35 10.54
CA GLY A 247 26.03 7.47 11.81
C GLY A 247 25.16 7.65 13.07
N LEU A 248 23.83 7.79 12.93
CA LEU A 248 22.92 7.88 14.09
C LEU A 248 22.62 6.52 14.76
N GLY A 249 23.19 5.42 14.25
CA GLY A 249 23.09 4.11 14.90
C GLY A 249 21.77 3.37 14.65
N LYS A 250 21.22 3.48 13.43
CA LYS A 250 20.07 2.68 12.95
C LYS A 250 20.23 1.18 13.21
N THR A 251 21.45 0.66 13.05
CA THR A 251 21.80 -0.74 13.33
C THR A 251 21.48 -1.11 14.77
N LEU A 252 21.88 -0.29 15.75
CA LEU A 252 21.61 -0.56 17.16
C LEU A 252 20.10 -0.50 17.46
N GLN A 253 19.37 0.47 16.90
CA GLN A 253 17.91 0.58 17.06
C GLN A 253 17.21 -0.67 16.49
N ALA A 254 17.61 -1.14 15.31
CA ALA A 254 17.08 -2.36 14.70
C ALA A 254 17.44 -3.63 15.50
N ILE A 255 18.65 -3.69 16.09
CA ILE A 255 19.04 -4.78 17.00
C ILE A 255 18.17 -4.79 18.25
N CYS A 256 17.89 -3.63 18.86
CA CYS A 256 16.95 -3.53 19.97
C CYS A 256 15.56 -4.01 19.58
N PHE A 257 15.09 -3.65 18.38
CA PHE A 257 13.81 -4.15 17.88
C PHE A 257 13.78 -5.67 17.70
N LEU A 258 14.84 -6.26 17.11
CA LEU A 258 14.98 -7.71 16.98
C LEU A 258 15.05 -8.41 18.34
N ALA A 259 15.77 -7.84 19.31
CA ALA A 259 15.85 -8.38 20.67
C ALA A 259 14.48 -8.38 21.35
N ALA A 260 13.69 -7.31 21.19
CA ALA A 260 12.32 -7.24 21.71
C ALA A 260 11.41 -8.32 21.08
N ALA A 261 11.60 -8.59 19.78
CA ALA A 261 10.85 -9.63 19.07
C ALA A 261 11.25 -11.04 19.57
N VAL A 262 12.54 -11.28 19.81
CA VAL A 262 13.05 -12.53 20.38
C VAL A 262 12.60 -12.76 21.82
N GLU A 263 12.53 -11.72 22.66
CA GLU A 263 12.00 -11.83 24.02
C GLU A 263 10.50 -12.18 24.03
N LYS A 264 9.75 -11.67 23.04
CA LYS A 264 8.32 -11.94 22.86
C LYS A 264 8.08 -13.38 22.39
N ASP A 265 8.89 -13.86 21.44
CA ASP A 265 8.84 -15.24 20.95
C ASP A 265 10.25 -15.75 20.58
N ALA A 266 10.84 -16.53 21.48
CA ALA A 266 12.17 -17.07 21.29
C ALA A 266 12.27 -18.10 20.15
N SER A 267 11.13 -18.64 19.69
CA SER A 267 11.06 -19.62 18.61
C SER A 267 10.94 -18.99 17.21
N ALA A 268 10.58 -17.70 17.15
CA ALA A 268 10.49 -16.97 15.90
C ALA A 268 11.87 -16.80 15.24
N LYS A 269 11.89 -16.86 13.91
CA LYS A 269 13.07 -16.53 13.11
C LYS A 269 12.94 -15.13 12.56
N HIS A 270 14.05 -14.41 12.47
CA HIS A 270 14.12 -13.08 11.89
C HIS A 270 15.20 -13.06 10.80
N ILE A 271 15.10 -12.12 9.86
CA ILE A 271 16.03 -12.01 8.75
C ILE A 271 16.53 -10.57 8.59
N ILE A 272 17.82 -10.45 8.31
CA ILE A 272 18.48 -9.21 7.91
C ILE A 272 19.01 -9.40 6.50
N ILE A 273 18.56 -8.56 5.58
CA ILE A 273 19.04 -8.49 4.20
C ILE A 273 19.82 -7.18 4.06
N CYS A 274 21.12 -7.28 3.78
CA CYS A 274 22.01 -6.13 3.69
C CYS A 274 22.95 -6.22 2.48
N PRO A 275 23.72 -5.17 2.14
CA PRO A 275 24.84 -5.29 1.21
C PRO A 275 25.85 -6.33 1.68
N SER A 276 26.49 -7.05 0.75
CA SER A 276 27.47 -8.09 1.10
C SER A 276 28.65 -7.58 1.94
N SER A 277 29.00 -6.30 1.80
CA SER A 277 30.02 -5.64 2.60
C SER A 277 29.63 -5.42 4.08
N LEU A 278 28.34 -5.45 4.40
CA LEU A 278 27.82 -5.17 5.75
C LEU A 278 27.46 -6.43 6.54
N ILE A 279 27.49 -7.62 5.94
CA ILE A 279 27.11 -8.89 6.59
C ILE A 279 27.86 -9.10 7.90
N TYR A 280 29.19 -9.07 7.86
CA TYR A 280 30.01 -9.36 9.05
C TYR A 280 29.97 -8.22 10.07
N ASN A 281 29.70 -6.99 9.62
CA ASN A 281 29.46 -5.87 10.53
C ASN A 281 28.16 -6.09 11.33
N TRP A 282 27.08 -6.50 10.66
CA TRP A 282 25.82 -6.86 11.31
C TRP A 282 26.00 -8.00 12.31
N GLN A 283 26.75 -9.04 11.92
CA GLN A 283 27.06 -10.16 12.81
C GLN A 283 27.79 -9.69 14.06
N GLN A 284 28.87 -8.90 13.91
CA GLN A 284 29.65 -8.40 15.03
C GLN A 284 28.83 -7.51 15.98
N GLU A 285 28.00 -6.61 15.45
CA GLU A 285 27.16 -5.75 16.28
C GLU A 285 26.06 -6.56 17.00
N LEU A 286 25.46 -7.57 16.35
CA LEU A 286 24.53 -8.50 17.01
C LEU A 286 25.19 -9.29 18.13
N GLU A 287 26.37 -9.86 17.89
CA GLU A 287 27.10 -10.62 18.91
C GLU A 287 27.57 -9.75 20.08
N LYS A 288 27.92 -8.48 19.81
CA LYS A 288 28.32 -7.50 20.81
C LYS A 288 27.15 -7.01 21.66
N PHE A 289 26.07 -6.58 21.02
CA PHE A 289 24.93 -5.96 21.70
C PHE A 289 23.91 -6.98 22.20
N THR A 290 23.85 -8.17 21.61
CA THR A 290 22.89 -9.21 21.99
C THR A 290 23.56 -10.58 22.00
N PRO A 291 24.57 -10.82 22.87
CA PRO A 291 25.36 -12.06 22.87
C PRO A 291 24.54 -13.33 23.12
N GLY A 292 23.33 -13.20 23.68
CA GLY A 292 22.39 -14.30 23.89
C GLY A 292 21.57 -14.69 22.65
N ILE A 293 21.55 -13.87 21.59
CA ILE A 293 20.76 -14.13 20.38
C ILE A 293 21.59 -14.93 19.38
N LYS A 294 21.14 -16.14 19.09
CA LYS A 294 21.79 -17.02 18.12
C LYS A 294 21.51 -16.55 16.70
N ASN A 295 22.57 -16.17 15.99
CA ASN A 295 22.51 -15.71 14.62
C ASN A 295 23.39 -16.57 13.69
N ILE A 296 23.08 -16.56 12.40
CA ILE A 296 23.89 -17.20 11.36
C ILE A 296 24.13 -16.25 10.18
N VAL A 297 25.27 -16.41 9.52
CA VAL A 297 25.54 -15.79 8.22
C VAL A 297 25.22 -16.79 7.12
N TYR A 298 24.16 -16.52 6.35
CA TYR A 298 23.79 -17.28 5.17
C TYR A 298 24.32 -16.58 3.91
N HIS A 299 25.60 -16.75 3.62
CA HIS A 299 26.30 -16.12 2.49
C HIS A 299 27.51 -16.94 2.01
N GLY A 300 27.95 -16.69 0.77
CA GLY A 300 29.13 -17.35 0.19
C GLY A 300 28.89 -18.79 -0.26
N GLY A 301 29.96 -19.45 -0.76
CA GLY A 301 29.90 -20.81 -1.30
C GLY A 301 29.81 -21.93 -0.26
N GLN A 302 30.03 -21.61 1.02
CA GLN A 302 29.99 -22.54 2.16
C GLN A 302 28.63 -22.51 2.90
N ARG A 303 27.63 -21.79 2.37
CA ARG A 303 26.30 -21.70 2.98
C ARG A 303 25.64 -23.08 3.03
N LYS A 304 25.07 -23.41 4.19
CA LYS A 304 24.45 -24.70 4.47
C LYS A 304 22.98 -24.50 4.77
N VAL A 305 22.11 -25.10 3.96
CA VAL A 305 20.65 -24.99 4.10
C VAL A 305 20.19 -25.53 5.46
N GLU A 306 20.92 -26.50 6.00
CA GLU A 306 20.66 -27.09 7.31
C GLU A 306 20.72 -26.05 8.45
N GLN A 307 21.55 -25.01 8.31
CA GLN A 307 21.61 -23.92 9.30
C GLN A 307 20.31 -23.11 9.32
N LEU A 308 19.64 -22.96 8.17
CA LEU A 308 18.34 -22.30 8.11
C LEU A 308 17.25 -23.12 8.82
N GLN A 309 17.44 -24.43 8.99
CA GLN A 309 16.50 -25.34 9.63
C GLN A 309 16.77 -25.54 11.13
N ASP A 310 17.91 -25.10 11.65
CA ASP A 310 18.24 -25.21 13.08
C ASP A 310 17.19 -24.46 13.93
N PRO A 311 16.46 -25.13 14.83
CA PRO A 311 15.45 -24.49 15.68
C PRO A 311 16.05 -23.45 16.65
N ASN A 312 17.36 -23.50 16.89
CA ASN A 312 18.05 -22.55 17.74
C ASN A 312 18.44 -21.26 17.02
N THR A 313 18.39 -21.23 15.69
CA THR A 313 18.75 -20.03 14.92
C THR A 313 17.59 -19.03 14.99
N GLN A 314 17.86 -17.85 15.55
CA GLN A 314 16.87 -16.78 15.74
C GLN A 314 17.03 -15.67 14.71
N VAL A 315 18.25 -15.36 14.27
CA VAL A 315 18.51 -14.30 13.26
C VAL A 315 19.33 -14.85 12.09
N VAL A 316 18.83 -14.67 10.88
CA VAL A 316 19.53 -15.01 9.63
C VAL A 316 20.05 -13.73 8.97
N ILE A 317 21.34 -13.63 8.75
CA ILE A 317 21.97 -12.49 8.05
C ILE A 317 22.34 -12.94 6.64
N THR A 318 21.86 -12.25 5.62
CA THR A 318 22.18 -12.57 4.23
C THR A 318 22.35 -11.31 3.39
N SER A 319 22.92 -11.47 2.18
CA SER A 319 22.97 -10.36 1.22
C SER A 319 21.82 -10.40 0.25
N TYR A 320 21.51 -9.25 -0.37
CA TYR A 320 20.61 -9.19 -1.53
C TYR A 320 20.96 -10.21 -2.62
N GLY A 321 22.24 -10.35 -2.96
CA GLY A 321 22.71 -11.30 -3.97
C GLY A 321 22.41 -12.75 -3.60
N THR A 322 22.68 -13.14 -2.35
CA THR A 322 22.39 -14.49 -1.85
C THR A 322 20.89 -14.74 -1.72
N PHE A 323 20.13 -13.75 -1.21
CA PHE A 323 18.69 -13.85 -1.09
C PHE A 323 18.03 -14.11 -2.44
N ARG A 324 18.44 -13.41 -3.49
CA ARG A 324 17.96 -13.66 -4.86
C ARG A 324 18.37 -15.04 -5.37
N ALA A 325 19.63 -15.42 -5.19
CA ALA A 325 20.17 -16.69 -5.71
C ALA A 325 19.55 -17.91 -5.03
N ASP A 326 19.11 -17.78 -3.78
CA ASP A 326 18.64 -18.87 -2.94
C ASP A 326 17.23 -18.64 -2.38
N ALA A 327 16.43 -17.90 -3.15
CA ALA A 327 15.08 -17.49 -2.77
C ALA A 327 14.20 -18.68 -2.38
N GLY A 328 14.35 -19.84 -3.03
CA GLY A 328 13.58 -21.04 -2.73
C GLY A 328 13.69 -21.49 -1.27
N ASN A 329 14.90 -21.48 -0.71
CA ASN A 329 15.13 -21.87 0.67
C ASN A 329 14.74 -20.76 1.66
N LEU A 330 15.10 -19.52 1.34
CA LEU A 330 14.87 -18.39 2.24
C LEU A 330 13.40 -17.99 2.34
N LEU A 331 12.62 -18.11 1.25
CA LEU A 331 11.17 -17.82 1.22
C LEU A 331 10.30 -18.95 1.78
N ALA A 332 10.88 -20.14 2.01
CA ALA A 332 10.18 -21.26 2.65
C ALA A 332 9.97 -21.06 4.16
N ILE A 333 10.67 -20.07 4.75
CA ILE A 333 10.63 -19.75 6.18
C ILE A 333 9.69 -18.56 6.39
N GLU A 334 8.86 -18.65 7.41
CA GLU A 334 8.10 -17.51 7.92
C GLU A 334 8.92 -16.80 8.98
N TYR A 335 9.13 -15.50 8.78
CA TYR A 335 9.90 -14.68 9.71
C TYR A 335 8.98 -13.83 10.58
N GLY A 336 9.34 -13.60 11.83
CA GLY A 336 8.69 -12.58 12.65
C GLY A 336 9.06 -11.18 12.16
N THR A 337 10.33 -10.95 11.88
CA THR A 337 10.85 -9.63 11.47
C THR A 337 11.78 -9.75 10.28
N ALA A 338 11.63 -8.84 9.31
CA ALA A 338 12.59 -8.59 8.27
C ALA A 338 13.20 -7.19 8.41
N ILE A 339 14.53 -7.10 8.40
CA ILE A 339 15.27 -5.84 8.30
C ILE A 339 15.92 -5.77 6.93
N ILE A 340 15.59 -4.72 6.17
CA ILE A 340 16.12 -4.45 4.83
C ILE A 340 17.07 -3.27 4.94
N ASP A 341 18.36 -3.55 5.11
CA ASP A 341 19.38 -2.53 5.29
C ASP A 341 19.87 -1.99 3.94
N GLU A 342 20.17 -0.69 3.90
CA GLU A 342 20.45 0.05 2.66
C GLU A 342 19.37 -0.19 1.59
N SER A 343 18.12 0.11 1.94
CA SER A 343 16.93 -0.20 1.14
C SER A 343 16.90 0.46 -0.25
N HIS A 344 17.79 1.40 -0.54
CA HIS A 344 18.01 1.91 -1.90
C HIS A 344 18.37 0.79 -2.91
N ASN A 345 18.85 -0.37 -2.44
CA ASN A 345 19.08 -1.57 -3.26
C ASN A 345 17.80 -2.18 -3.87
N ILE A 346 16.62 -1.87 -3.31
CA ILE A 346 15.31 -2.34 -3.79
C ILE A 346 14.46 -1.20 -4.37
N LYS A 347 15.06 -0.08 -4.78
CA LYS A 347 14.34 1.09 -5.30
C LYS A 347 13.61 0.87 -6.64
N ASN A 348 14.04 -0.11 -7.44
CA ASN A 348 13.45 -0.38 -8.76
C ASN A 348 12.46 -1.57 -8.68
N PRO A 349 11.14 -1.34 -8.85
CA PRO A 349 10.11 -2.40 -8.82
C PRO A 349 10.28 -3.48 -9.90
N SER A 350 10.93 -3.14 -11.01
CA SER A 350 11.15 -4.09 -12.12
C SER A 350 12.34 -5.02 -11.88
N ALA A 351 13.23 -4.68 -10.95
CA ALA A 351 14.42 -5.48 -10.68
C ALA A 351 14.04 -6.81 -10.04
N GLN A 352 14.70 -7.88 -10.46
CA GLN A 352 14.44 -9.22 -9.94
C GLN A 352 14.62 -9.28 -8.42
N ILE A 353 15.68 -8.63 -7.89
CA ILE A 353 15.93 -8.58 -6.45
C ILE A 353 14.75 -8.00 -5.68
N THR A 354 14.22 -6.85 -6.13
CA THR A 354 13.07 -6.19 -5.51
C THR A 354 11.87 -7.11 -5.51
N ARG A 355 11.54 -7.71 -6.66
CA ARG A 355 10.41 -8.64 -6.77
C ARG A 355 10.55 -9.83 -5.82
N THR A 356 11.76 -10.38 -5.70
CA THR A 356 12.02 -11.48 -4.76
C THR A 356 11.86 -11.03 -3.31
N VAL A 357 12.43 -9.88 -2.92
CA VAL A 357 12.31 -9.33 -1.56
C VAL A 357 10.85 -9.01 -1.21
N SER A 358 10.05 -8.48 -2.15
CA SER A 358 8.62 -8.23 -1.94
C SER A 358 7.77 -9.49 -1.70
N THR A 359 8.31 -10.68 -1.98
CA THR A 359 7.63 -11.97 -1.69
C THR A 359 8.00 -12.57 -0.33
N LEU A 360 8.93 -11.92 0.40
CA LEU A 360 9.34 -12.33 1.73
C LEU A 360 8.14 -12.38 2.68
N ARG A 361 8.01 -13.48 3.42
CA ARG A 361 6.97 -13.65 4.44
C ARG A 361 7.53 -13.24 5.79
N ALA A 362 7.20 -12.03 6.21
CA ALA A 362 7.53 -11.52 7.53
C ALA A 362 6.30 -10.89 8.20
N THR A 363 6.13 -11.08 9.51
CA THR A 363 5.05 -10.39 10.26
C THR A 363 5.26 -8.88 10.23
N VAL A 364 6.50 -8.40 10.40
CA VAL A 364 6.84 -6.98 10.25
C VAL A 364 8.12 -6.81 9.44
N CYS A 365 8.18 -5.75 8.63
CA CYS A 365 9.33 -5.46 7.78
C CYS A 365 9.75 -3.99 7.94
N PHE A 366 11.02 -3.76 8.26
CA PHE A 366 11.59 -2.42 8.32
C PHE A 366 12.69 -2.24 7.29
N ALA A 367 12.65 -1.13 6.58
CA ALA A 367 13.72 -0.65 5.72
C ALA A 367 14.60 0.33 6.49
N LEU A 368 15.92 0.22 6.34
CA LEU A 368 16.89 1.18 6.88
C LEU A 368 17.56 1.88 5.70
N SER A 369 17.60 3.20 5.72
CA SER A 369 18.30 3.98 4.68
C SER A 369 18.73 5.34 5.23
N GLY A 370 19.92 5.82 4.88
CA GLY A 370 20.29 7.22 5.09
C GLY A 370 19.75 8.15 3.99
N THR A 371 19.31 7.59 2.87
CA THR A 371 18.85 8.32 1.67
C THR A 371 17.68 7.56 1.04
N PRO A 372 16.47 7.57 1.67
CA PRO A 372 15.33 6.80 1.19
C PRO A 372 14.84 7.28 -0.19
N VAL A 373 15.00 8.57 -0.49
CA VAL A 373 14.75 9.16 -1.81
C VAL A 373 16.10 9.49 -2.45
N VAL A 374 16.36 8.93 -3.64
CA VAL A 374 17.61 9.23 -4.37
C VAL A 374 17.34 10.16 -5.54
N ASN A 375 16.29 9.90 -6.33
CA ASN A 375 16.03 10.68 -7.55
C ASN A 375 14.60 11.23 -7.63
N ASN A 376 13.57 10.44 -7.32
CA ASN A 376 12.17 10.88 -7.40
C ASN A 376 11.30 10.23 -6.31
N THR A 377 10.13 10.81 -6.07
CA THR A 377 9.13 10.28 -5.12
C THR A 377 8.72 8.84 -5.45
N PHE A 378 8.84 8.45 -6.72
CA PHE A 378 8.57 7.09 -7.18
C PHE A 378 9.60 6.05 -6.68
N ASP A 379 10.83 6.44 -6.32
CA ASP A 379 11.82 5.54 -5.68
C ASP A 379 11.34 5.02 -4.30
N LEU A 380 10.44 5.75 -3.64
CA LEU A 380 9.83 5.32 -2.37
C LEU A 380 8.82 4.20 -2.57
N TYR A 381 8.08 4.19 -3.68
CA TYR A 381 7.01 3.21 -3.92
C TYR A 381 7.50 1.78 -3.68
N SER A 382 8.65 1.46 -4.26
CA SER A 382 9.23 0.13 -4.22
C SER A 382 9.59 -0.30 -2.79
N GLN A 383 10.21 0.62 -2.03
CA GLN A 383 10.62 0.39 -0.65
C GLN A 383 9.40 0.27 0.25
N LEU A 384 8.44 1.20 0.11
CA LEU A 384 7.19 1.23 0.85
C LEU A 384 6.33 -0.01 0.58
N ASN A 385 6.27 -0.49 -0.65
CA ASN A 385 5.53 -1.71 -0.98
C ASN A 385 6.19 -2.98 -0.41
N VAL A 386 7.49 -2.96 -0.11
CA VAL A 386 8.16 -4.06 0.61
C VAL A 386 7.83 -4.01 2.10
N VAL A 387 7.89 -2.83 2.73
CA VAL A 387 7.65 -2.72 4.19
C VAL A 387 6.16 -2.72 4.56
N LEU A 388 5.29 -2.29 3.64
CA LEU A 388 3.83 -2.17 3.81
C LEU A 388 3.11 -2.74 2.57
N PRO A 389 3.17 -4.06 2.36
CA PRO A 389 2.63 -4.69 1.16
C PRO A 389 1.13 -4.49 1.02
N GLY A 390 0.69 -4.03 -0.15
CA GLY A 390 -0.72 -3.82 -0.49
C GLY A 390 -1.30 -2.47 -0.06
N MET A 391 -0.58 -1.65 0.71
CA MET A 391 -1.02 -0.31 1.11
C MET A 391 -1.15 0.63 -0.09
N PHE A 392 -0.14 0.68 -0.94
CA PHE A 392 -0.02 1.73 -1.96
C PHE A 392 -0.66 1.37 -3.31
N GLY A 393 -1.51 0.34 -3.34
CA GLY A 393 -2.19 -0.11 -4.55
C GLY A 393 -1.22 -0.61 -5.62
N SER A 394 -1.61 -0.48 -6.89
CA SER A 394 -0.72 -0.78 -8.01
C SER A 394 0.30 0.34 -8.22
N ARG A 395 1.33 0.03 -9.01
CA ARG A 395 2.35 1.00 -9.41
C ARG A 395 1.73 2.22 -10.10
N GLU A 396 0.77 1.97 -10.98
CA GLU A 396 0.06 2.96 -11.77
C GLU A 396 -0.79 3.86 -10.87
N PHE A 397 -1.49 3.25 -9.91
CA PHE A 397 -2.27 3.97 -8.90
C PHE A 397 -1.37 4.87 -8.04
N PHE A 398 -0.25 4.35 -7.53
CA PHE A 398 0.65 5.15 -6.72
C PHE A 398 1.24 6.34 -7.49
N LYS A 399 1.62 6.10 -8.74
CA LYS A 399 2.15 7.16 -9.60
C LYS A 399 1.12 8.28 -9.79
N ARG A 400 -0.12 7.93 -10.13
CA ARG A 400 -1.18 8.92 -10.39
C ARG A 400 -1.57 9.71 -9.14
N GLU A 401 -1.79 9.02 -8.02
CA GLU A 401 -2.35 9.66 -6.82
C GLU A 401 -1.31 10.39 -5.96
N TYR A 402 -0.07 9.88 -5.91
CA TYR A 402 0.96 10.42 -5.02
C TYR A 402 2.10 11.06 -5.79
N ALA A 403 2.77 10.31 -6.66
CA ALA A 403 4.01 10.79 -7.28
C ALA A 403 3.78 11.97 -8.22
N ASP A 404 2.81 11.88 -9.14
CA ASP A 404 2.52 12.97 -10.09
C ASP A 404 1.97 14.21 -9.38
N ALA A 405 1.25 14.05 -8.26
CA ALA A 405 0.76 15.18 -7.46
C ALA A 405 1.91 15.87 -6.72
N ILE A 406 2.81 15.11 -6.09
CA ILE A 406 3.96 15.64 -5.37
C ILE A 406 4.98 16.24 -6.34
N ASP A 407 5.34 15.55 -7.41
CA ASP A 407 6.36 16.03 -8.36
C ASP A 407 5.90 17.24 -9.18
N ARG A 408 4.58 17.47 -9.32
CA ARG A 408 4.03 18.65 -10.02
C ARG A 408 3.82 19.87 -9.13
N PHE A 409 3.57 19.67 -7.84
CA PHE A 409 3.13 20.75 -6.93
C PHE A 409 4.00 20.91 -5.67
N GLY A 410 4.94 20.00 -5.45
CA GLY A 410 5.81 19.93 -4.26
C GLY A 410 7.19 20.52 -4.45
#